data_AF-A0A812XD84-F1
#
_entry.id   AF-A0A812XD84-F1
#
_cell.length_a   1.000
_cell.length_b   1.000
_cell.length_c   1.000
_cell.angle_alpha   90.00
_cell.angle_beta   90.00
_cell.angle_gamma   90.00
#
_symmetry.space_group_name_H-M   'P 1'
#
loop_
_entity.id
_entity.type
_entity.pdbx_description
1 polymer ?
#
loop_
_entity_poly.entity_id
_entity_poly.type
_entity_poly.pdbx_seq_one_letter_code
_entity_poly.pdbx_strand_id
1 'polypeptide(L)'
;DAANRARVFVQEMFGFNTRYPQSFAMGTDGEVPCDVTFMKTAVPADGVFWNLLAGAEPAKERKTAAVAAALQSIEDEGLLTWDEDVIGNATGVRPENLRGMRFSNWGNGVQWENTAAAVMALLQSHEEFEDGLSQVELHEEIDHMRGSILKLLDTYGAVPASVLGGNYQAWQKNEHRRTFPGGSDTGIGWTYYRYPHVAATAWAGLLLLFQFDNATQVNEAANPYFPPEPPLPRKPSVADLTCMAR
;
A
#
# COMPACT_ATOMS: atom_id res chain seq x y z
N ASP A 1 17.94 21.09 -6.34
CA ASP A 1 17.72 21.17 -4.89
C ASP A 1 17.65 19.74 -4.32
N ALA A 2 17.34 19.54 -3.03
CA ALA A 2 17.27 18.21 -2.40
C ALA A 2 16.11 17.32 -2.89
N ALA A 3 14.93 17.89 -3.14
CA ALA A 3 13.76 17.17 -3.64
C ALA A 3 14.02 16.61 -5.05
N ASN A 4 14.62 17.41 -5.94
CA ASN A 4 14.98 16.91 -7.26
C ASN A 4 16.01 15.76 -7.21
N ARG A 5 16.95 15.77 -6.25
CA ARG A 5 17.89 14.66 -6.07
C ARG A 5 17.20 13.39 -5.58
N ALA A 6 16.27 13.50 -4.64
CA ALA A 6 15.47 12.36 -4.17
C ALA A 6 14.62 11.76 -5.31
N ARG A 7 13.96 12.62 -6.11
CA ARG A 7 13.19 12.19 -7.29
C ARG A 7 14.06 11.41 -8.29
N VAL A 8 15.21 11.96 -8.67
CA VAL A 8 16.13 11.30 -9.61
C VAL A 8 16.63 9.98 -9.05
N PHE A 9 16.99 9.91 -7.76
CA PHE A 9 17.41 8.67 -7.13
C PHE A 9 16.35 7.57 -7.27
N VAL A 10 15.09 7.87 -6.93
CA VAL A 10 13.98 6.91 -7.05
C VAL A 10 13.79 6.43 -8.50
N GLN A 11 13.83 7.35 -9.47
CA GLN A 11 13.68 7.01 -10.89
C GLN A 11 14.76 6.07 -11.39
N GLU A 12 16.00 6.32 -10.96
CA GLU A 12 17.12 5.46 -11.31
C GLU A 12 16.98 4.08 -10.68
N MET A 13 16.25 3.89 -9.57
CA MET A 13 16.10 2.56 -8.96
C MET A 13 15.15 1.60 -9.71
N PHE A 14 14.42 2.06 -10.72
CA PHE A 14 13.60 1.18 -11.53
C PHE A 14 14.47 0.22 -12.36
N GLY A 15 14.19 -1.08 -12.26
CA GLY A 15 14.90 -2.13 -13.01
C GLY A 15 16.30 -2.45 -12.52
N PHE A 16 16.77 -1.81 -11.45
CA PHE A 16 18.04 -2.16 -10.79
C PHE A 16 17.97 -3.48 -10.02
N ASN A 17 16.76 -3.94 -9.67
CA ASN A 17 16.59 -5.26 -9.10
C ASN A 17 16.72 -6.32 -10.21
N THR A 18 17.90 -6.92 -10.32
CA THR A 18 18.19 -7.90 -11.39
C THR A 18 17.32 -9.17 -11.33
N ARG A 19 16.73 -9.49 -10.18
CA ARG A 19 15.76 -10.59 -10.05
C ARG A 19 14.35 -10.15 -10.46
N TYR A 20 14.00 -8.89 -10.17
CA TYR A 20 12.68 -8.32 -10.41
C TYR A 20 12.78 -7.01 -11.22
N PRO A 21 13.10 -7.09 -12.53
CA PRO A 21 13.43 -5.91 -13.34
C PRO A 21 12.25 -4.97 -13.61
N GLN A 22 11.03 -5.38 -13.27
CA GLN A 22 9.82 -4.54 -13.36
C GLN A 22 9.51 -3.80 -12.05
N SER A 23 10.44 -3.78 -11.09
CA SER A 23 10.25 -3.16 -9.78
C SER A 23 11.23 -2.02 -9.51
N PHE A 24 10.91 -1.22 -8.48
CA PHE A 24 11.86 -0.29 -7.88
C PHE A 24 12.69 -1.03 -6.84
N ALA A 25 14.00 -0.96 -7.00
CA ALA A 25 14.93 -1.55 -6.07
C ALA A 25 15.07 -0.66 -4.84
N MET A 26 15.05 -1.24 -3.64
CA MET A 26 15.10 -0.51 -2.37
C MET A 26 16.21 -1.08 -1.48
N GLY A 27 17.02 -0.19 -0.93
CA GLY A 27 18.12 -0.51 -0.02
C GLY A 27 19.51 -0.29 -0.62
N THR A 28 20.48 -0.13 0.27
CA THR A 28 21.93 -0.15 0.00
C THR A 28 22.54 -1.10 1.02
N ASP A 29 23.57 -1.87 0.67
CA ASP A 29 24.30 -2.67 1.69
C ASP A 29 25.06 -1.79 2.71
N GLY A 30 25.22 -0.50 2.39
CA GLY A 30 25.86 0.49 3.25
C GLY A 30 27.39 0.50 3.15
N GLU A 31 28.00 -0.27 2.23
CA GLU A 31 29.45 -0.31 2.06
C GLU A 31 29.97 0.95 1.34
N VAL A 32 29.18 1.51 0.42
CA VAL A 32 29.46 2.82 -0.22
C VAL A 32 28.20 3.69 -0.33
N PRO A 33 28.35 5.03 -0.44
CA PRO A 33 27.22 5.91 -0.75
C PRO A 33 26.53 5.47 -2.05
N CYS A 34 25.23 5.20 -1.98
CA CYS A 34 24.42 4.71 -3.10
C CYS A 34 24.89 3.34 -3.64
N ASP A 35 25.19 2.38 -2.77
CA ASP A 35 25.49 1.02 -3.20
C ASP A 35 24.28 0.36 -3.87
N VAL A 36 24.39 0.15 -5.19
CA VAL A 36 23.39 -0.48 -6.05
C VAL A 36 23.69 -1.95 -6.36
N THR A 37 24.74 -2.52 -5.75
CA THR A 37 25.19 -3.89 -6.01
C THR A 37 24.39 -4.96 -5.24
N PHE A 38 23.67 -4.55 -4.19
CA PHE A 38 22.86 -5.44 -3.33
C PHE A 38 21.44 -5.73 -3.84
N MET A 39 21.11 -5.39 -5.09
CA MET A 39 19.72 -5.34 -5.58
C MET A 39 19.14 -6.69 -6.03
N LYS A 40 19.21 -7.72 -5.18
CA LYS A 40 18.54 -9.02 -5.35
C LYS A 40 17.56 -9.33 -4.21
N THR A 41 17.07 -8.29 -3.56
CA THR A 41 16.17 -8.35 -2.40
C THR A 41 14.71 -8.41 -2.82
N ALA A 42 13.82 -8.62 -1.84
CA ALA A 42 12.37 -8.56 -2.03
C ALA A 42 11.95 -7.22 -2.64
N VAL A 43 10.83 -7.22 -3.35
CA VAL A 43 10.13 -6.03 -3.82
C VAL A 43 9.17 -5.58 -2.72
N PRO A 44 9.40 -4.44 -2.05
CA PRO A 44 8.48 -3.93 -1.06
C PRO A 44 7.37 -3.10 -1.72
N ALA A 45 6.14 -3.20 -1.20
CA ALA A 45 4.96 -2.57 -1.79
C ALA A 45 5.00 -1.03 -1.69
N ASP A 46 5.56 -0.50 -0.59
CA ASP A 46 5.78 0.95 -0.42
C ASP A 46 6.69 1.52 -1.53
N GLY A 47 7.76 0.80 -1.89
CA GLY A 47 8.65 1.13 -3.00
C GLY A 47 7.96 1.17 -4.37
N VAL A 48 6.81 0.52 -4.53
CA VAL A 48 6.00 0.65 -5.75
C VAL A 48 4.99 1.80 -5.58
N PHE A 49 4.06 1.66 -4.63
CA PHE A 49 2.88 2.52 -4.59
C PHE A 49 3.17 3.92 -4.07
N TRP A 50 4.12 4.11 -3.16
CA TRP A 50 4.46 5.47 -2.69
C TRP A 50 5.23 6.25 -3.76
N ASN A 51 6.04 5.57 -4.55
CA ASN A 51 6.73 6.20 -5.68
C ASN A 51 5.74 6.64 -6.78
N LEU A 52 4.69 5.84 -7.03
CA LEU A 52 3.60 6.23 -7.92
C LEU A 52 2.83 7.44 -7.37
N LEU A 53 2.41 7.41 -6.10
CA LEU A 53 1.70 8.52 -5.46
C LEU A 53 2.51 9.81 -5.41
N ALA A 54 3.83 9.71 -5.19
CA ALA A 54 4.73 10.86 -5.19
C ALA A 54 4.97 11.45 -6.60
N GLY A 55 4.46 10.82 -7.66
CA GLY A 55 4.77 11.20 -9.04
C GLY A 55 6.25 11.07 -9.37
N ALA A 56 6.95 10.15 -8.68
CA ALA A 56 8.39 10.00 -8.84
C ALA A 56 8.76 9.34 -10.16
N GLU A 57 7.94 8.44 -10.72
CA GLU A 57 8.16 7.82 -12.03
C GLU A 57 7.28 8.45 -13.13
N PRO A 58 7.86 9.23 -14.06
CA PRO A 58 7.10 9.90 -15.12
C PRO A 58 6.83 8.99 -16.33
N ALA A 59 7.58 7.90 -16.53
CA ALA A 59 7.43 7.04 -17.71
C ALA A 59 6.23 6.10 -17.56
N LYS A 60 5.22 6.27 -18.45
CA LYS A 60 4.00 5.46 -18.49
C LYS A 60 4.31 3.97 -18.52
N GLU A 61 5.25 3.54 -19.36
CA GLU A 61 5.58 2.12 -19.56
C GLU A 61 6.14 1.49 -18.28
N ARG A 62 6.94 2.24 -17.50
CA ARG A 62 7.52 1.77 -16.25
C ARG A 62 6.47 1.68 -15.14
N LYS A 63 5.57 2.67 -15.06
CA LYS A 63 4.42 2.63 -14.14
C LYS A 63 3.55 1.41 -14.42
N THR A 64 3.17 1.19 -15.67
CA THR A 64 2.34 0.05 -16.07
C THR A 64 3.02 -1.28 -15.76
N ALA A 65 4.32 -1.42 -16.05
CA ALA A 65 5.06 -2.63 -15.74
C ALA A 65 5.15 -2.90 -14.22
N ALA A 66 5.40 -1.86 -13.41
CA ALA A 66 5.46 -1.99 -11.96
C ALA A 66 4.12 -2.40 -11.36
N VAL A 67 3.03 -1.78 -11.82
CA VAL A 67 1.68 -2.11 -11.36
C VAL A 67 1.29 -3.52 -11.77
N ALA A 68 1.55 -3.91 -13.02
CA ALA A 68 1.25 -5.26 -13.51
C ALA A 68 1.99 -6.33 -12.69
N ALA A 69 3.27 -6.12 -12.39
CA ALA A 69 4.04 -7.04 -11.55
C ALA A 69 3.54 -7.06 -10.09
N ALA A 70 3.15 -5.90 -9.55
CA ALA A 70 2.62 -5.81 -8.19
C ALA A 70 1.28 -6.54 -8.03
N LEU A 71 0.39 -6.47 -9.04
CA LEU A 71 -0.94 -7.10 -9.03
C LEU A 71 -0.92 -8.62 -9.27
N GLN A 72 0.24 -9.20 -9.53
CA GLN A 72 0.40 -10.66 -9.59
C GLN A 72 0.13 -11.31 -8.23
N SER A 73 -0.26 -12.58 -8.27
CA SER A 73 -0.52 -13.42 -7.10
C SER A 73 0.77 -13.73 -6.31
N ILE A 74 0.62 -14.29 -5.11
CA ILE A 74 1.77 -14.79 -4.33
C ILE A 74 2.51 -15.93 -5.04
N GLU A 75 1.80 -16.77 -5.82
CA GLU A 75 2.39 -17.86 -6.60
C GLU A 75 3.31 -17.35 -7.71
N ASP A 76 3.01 -16.18 -8.24
CA ASP A 76 3.78 -15.51 -9.30
C ASP A 76 4.81 -14.51 -8.74
N GLU A 77 5.09 -14.56 -7.44
CA GLU A 77 6.00 -13.65 -6.73
C GLU A 77 5.54 -12.16 -6.78
N GLY A 78 4.23 -11.92 -6.88
CA GLY A 78 3.59 -10.60 -6.81
C GLY A 78 3.17 -10.17 -5.39
N LEU A 79 2.47 -9.06 -5.28
CA LEU A 79 2.07 -8.45 -4.00
C LEU A 79 0.60 -8.69 -3.63
N LEU A 80 -0.25 -9.05 -4.60
CA LEU A 80 -1.69 -9.25 -4.36
C LEU A 80 -1.93 -10.55 -3.58
N THR A 81 -2.70 -10.46 -2.50
CA THR A 81 -3.09 -11.61 -1.67
C THR A 81 -4.46 -11.40 -1.03
N TRP A 82 -4.94 -12.40 -0.31
CA TRP A 82 -6.13 -12.30 0.52
C TRP A 82 -5.92 -13.00 1.86
N ASP A 83 -6.61 -12.50 2.89
CA ASP A 83 -6.58 -13.05 4.24
C ASP A 83 -7.99 -13.36 4.74
N GLU A 84 -8.10 -14.40 5.56
CA GLU A 84 -9.32 -14.68 6.31
C GLU A 84 -9.27 -14.01 7.69
N ASP A 85 -10.20 -13.10 7.96
CA ASP A 85 -10.36 -12.50 9.28
C ASP A 85 -11.17 -13.40 10.23
N VAL A 86 -10.49 -14.39 10.83
CA VAL A 86 -11.12 -15.39 11.70
C VAL A 86 -11.76 -14.85 13.00
N ILE A 87 -11.36 -13.66 13.50
CA ILE A 87 -11.93 -13.10 14.76
C ILE A 87 -13.03 -12.08 14.46
N GLY A 88 -12.86 -11.21 13.46
CA GLY A 88 -13.93 -10.29 13.03
C GLY A 88 -15.18 -11.06 12.56
N ASN A 89 -14.95 -12.26 12.03
CA ASN A 89 -15.96 -13.22 11.61
C ASN A 89 -16.65 -13.98 12.77
N ALA A 90 -16.25 -13.79 14.04
CA ALA A 90 -16.90 -14.46 15.18
C ALA A 90 -18.39 -14.08 15.36
N THR A 91 -18.88 -13.06 14.64
CA THR A 91 -20.27 -12.61 14.62
C THR A 91 -21.19 -13.40 13.67
N GLY A 92 -20.66 -14.37 12.89
CA GLY A 92 -21.46 -15.35 12.13
C GLY A 92 -21.80 -14.99 10.68
N VAL A 93 -21.30 -13.87 10.15
CA VAL A 93 -21.37 -13.56 8.72
C VAL A 93 -20.10 -14.07 8.05
N ARG A 94 -20.23 -15.15 7.25
CA ARG A 94 -19.17 -15.84 6.49
C ARG A 94 -18.04 -14.87 6.08
N PRO A 95 -16.75 -15.23 6.24
CA PRO A 95 -15.67 -14.31 5.95
C PRO A 95 -15.63 -14.08 4.44
N GLU A 96 -15.85 -12.83 4.04
CA GLU A 96 -15.36 -12.36 2.76
C GLU A 96 -13.83 -12.34 2.89
N ASN A 97 -13.13 -13.08 2.02
CA ASN A 97 -11.68 -13.04 1.95
C ASN A 97 -11.26 -11.58 1.73
N LEU A 98 -10.56 -11.02 2.71
CA LEU A 98 -10.15 -9.62 2.65
C LEU A 98 -8.97 -9.51 1.71
N ARG A 99 -9.15 -8.80 0.60
CA ARG A 99 -8.17 -8.70 -0.47
C ARG A 99 -7.30 -7.45 -0.28
N GLY A 100 -6.00 -7.59 -0.55
CA GLY A 100 -5.07 -6.46 -0.43
C GLY A 100 -3.64 -6.81 -0.84
N MET A 101 -2.72 -5.94 -0.44
CA MET A 101 -1.31 -6.04 -0.79
C MET A 101 -0.48 -6.56 0.37
N ARG A 102 0.48 -7.44 0.08
CA ARG A 102 1.54 -7.86 1.00
C ARG A 102 2.47 -6.69 1.29
N PHE A 103 3.28 -6.81 2.34
CA PHE A 103 4.35 -5.85 2.58
C PHE A 103 5.46 -5.94 1.52
N SER A 104 5.89 -7.16 1.18
CA SER A 104 6.82 -7.42 0.11
C SER A 104 6.48 -8.74 -0.58
N ASN A 105 7.08 -8.98 -1.75
CA ASN A 105 6.91 -10.25 -2.44
C ASN A 105 7.62 -11.45 -1.80
N TRP A 106 8.32 -11.26 -0.67
CA TRP A 106 8.79 -12.35 0.21
C TRP A 106 7.95 -12.50 1.48
N GLY A 107 7.10 -11.53 1.83
CA GLY A 107 6.31 -11.52 3.06
C GLY A 107 5.04 -12.39 3.00
N ASN A 108 4.23 -12.38 4.04
CA ASN A 108 2.92 -13.03 4.02
C ASN A 108 1.87 -12.16 4.66
N GLY A 109 0.61 -12.40 4.29
CA GLY A 109 -0.53 -11.65 4.78
C GLY A 109 -0.67 -10.26 4.15
N VAL A 110 -1.90 -9.75 4.18
CA VAL A 110 -2.22 -8.39 3.76
C VAL A 110 -1.68 -7.39 4.78
N GLN A 111 -1.00 -6.36 4.28
CA GLN A 111 -0.60 -5.18 5.02
C GLN A 111 -1.50 -4.02 4.59
N TRP A 112 -2.28 -3.49 5.52
CA TRP A 112 -3.41 -2.60 5.18
C TRP A 112 -3.02 -1.15 4.86
N GLU A 113 -1.85 -0.68 5.32
CA GLU A 113 -1.28 0.62 4.93
C GLU A 113 -0.89 0.62 3.45
N ASN A 114 -0.17 -0.42 3.02
CA ASN A 114 0.24 -0.62 1.64
C ASN A 114 -0.95 -0.90 0.73
N THR A 115 -1.98 -1.58 1.25
CA THR A 115 -3.24 -1.77 0.52
C THR A 115 -3.92 -0.42 0.26
N ALA A 116 -4.05 0.44 1.27
CA ALA A 116 -4.64 1.77 1.09
C ALA A 116 -3.82 2.65 0.14
N ALA A 117 -2.49 2.62 0.26
CA ALA A 117 -1.59 3.32 -0.65
C ALA A 117 -1.71 2.81 -2.09
N ALA A 118 -1.83 1.49 -2.28
CA ALA A 118 -2.02 0.88 -3.59
C ALA A 118 -3.33 1.36 -4.23
N VAL A 119 -4.45 1.30 -3.51
CA VAL A 119 -5.74 1.77 -4.04
C VAL A 119 -5.65 3.22 -4.51
N MET A 120 -5.07 4.13 -3.71
CA MET A 120 -4.89 5.51 -4.13
C MET A 120 -3.97 5.64 -5.35
N ALA A 121 -2.86 4.89 -5.41
CA ALA A 121 -1.92 4.92 -6.54
C ALA A 121 -2.57 4.46 -7.84
N LEU A 122 -3.39 3.41 -7.77
CA LEU A 122 -4.13 2.85 -8.90
C LEU A 122 -5.21 3.82 -9.38
N LEU A 123 -5.95 4.45 -8.46
CA LEU A 123 -6.92 5.50 -8.77
C LEU A 123 -6.26 6.72 -9.44
N GLN A 124 -5.12 7.18 -8.93
CA GLN A 124 -4.40 8.32 -9.49
C GLN A 124 -3.89 8.03 -10.91
N SER A 125 -3.48 6.78 -11.17
CA SER A 125 -2.82 6.41 -12.43
C SER A 125 -3.77 5.69 -13.41
N HIS A 126 -5.07 5.60 -13.11
CA HIS A 126 -6.00 4.73 -13.84
C HIS A 126 -6.12 5.11 -15.33
N GLU A 127 -6.21 6.41 -15.65
CA GLU A 127 -6.28 6.92 -17.04
C GLU A 127 -5.01 6.57 -17.83
N GLU A 128 -3.88 6.38 -17.15
CA GLU A 128 -2.63 6.02 -17.80
C GLU A 128 -2.51 4.53 -18.10
N PHE A 129 -3.39 3.68 -17.56
CA PHE A 129 -3.31 2.22 -17.73
C PHE A 129 -4.20 1.66 -18.85
N GLU A 130 -4.88 2.51 -19.62
CA GLU A 130 -5.80 2.12 -20.72
C GLU A 130 -5.19 1.18 -21.78
N ASP A 131 -3.86 1.21 -21.98
CA ASP A 131 -3.20 0.42 -23.02
C ASP A 131 -2.61 -0.93 -22.54
N GLY A 132 -2.58 -1.22 -21.24
CA GLY A 132 -1.76 -2.31 -20.69
C GLY A 132 -2.42 -3.25 -19.70
N LEU A 133 -3.37 -2.77 -18.89
CA LEU A 133 -4.14 -3.57 -17.94
C LEU A 133 -5.62 -3.45 -18.29
N SER A 134 -6.39 -4.54 -18.15
CA SER A 134 -7.84 -4.45 -18.35
C SER A 134 -8.40 -3.47 -17.32
N GLN A 135 -8.93 -2.34 -17.78
CA GLN A 135 -9.54 -1.31 -16.92
C GLN A 135 -10.63 -1.90 -16.03
N VAL A 136 -11.36 -2.91 -16.53
CA VAL A 136 -12.38 -3.62 -15.76
C VAL A 136 -11.76 -4.37 -14.59
N GLU A 137 -10.71 -5.15 -14.83
CA GLU A 137 -10.02 -5.91 -13.78
C GLU A 137 -9.42 -4.96 -12.74
N LEU A 138 -8.82 -3.85 -13.18
CA LEU A 138 -8.26 -2.85 -12.27
C LEU A 138 -9.32 -2.22 -11.35
N HIS A 139 -10.48 -1.84 -11.89
CA HIS A 139 -11.58 -1.29 -11.08
C HIS A 139 -12.12 -2.33 -10.10
N GLU A 140 -12.28 -3.58 -10.52
CA GLU A 140 -12.70 -4.67 -9.63
C GLU A 140 -11.70 -4.90 -8.50
N GLU A 141 -10.39 -4.83 -8.76
CA GLU A 141 -9.36 -4.93 -7.71
C GLU A 141 -9.40 -3.75 -6.74
N ILE A 142 -9.55 -2.52 -7.25
CA ILE A 142 -9.72 -1.31 -6.44
C ILE A 142 -10.93 -1.47 -5.51
N ASP A 143 -12.06 -1.94 -6.03
CA ASP A 143 -13.29 -2.14 -5.27
C ASP A 143 -13.16 -3.20 -4.19
N HIS A 144 -12.56 -4.36 -4.50
CA HIS A 144 -12.33 -5.42 -3.52
C HIS A 144 -11.42 -4.96 -2.37
N MET A 145 -10.32 -4.25 -2.69
CA MET A 145 -9.38 -3.76 -1.68
C MET A 145 -10.00 -2.66 -0.81
N ARG A 146 -10.71 -1.70 -1.43
CA ARG A 146 -11.43 -0.65 -0.69
C ARG A 146 -12.54 -1.21 0.17
N GLY A 147 -13.31 -2.17 -0.35
CA GLY A 147 -14.33 -2.90 0.40
C GLY A 147 -13.75 -3.61 1.63
N SER A 148 -12.58 -4.23 1.49
CA SER A 148 -11.86 -4.86 2.61
C SER A 148 -11.49 -3.84 3.70
N ILE A 149 -11.01 -2.66 3.33
CA ILE A 149 -10.69 -1.57 4.28
C ILE A 149 -11.95 -1.07 4.99
N LEU A 150 -13.04 -0.82 4.25
CA LEU A 150 -14.33 -0.40 4.83
C LEU A 150 -14.86 -1.45 5.80
N LYS A 151 -14.72 -2.73 5.47
CA LYS A 151 -15.13 -3.84 6.34
C LYS A 151 -14.35 -3.86 7.65
N LEU A 152 -13.04 -3.61 7.61
CA LEU A 152 -12.20 -3.53 8.81
C LEU A 152 -12.60 -2.35 9.70
N LEU A 153 -12.85 -1.18 9.10
CA LEU A 153 -13.32 0.01 9.81
C LEU A 153 -14.69 -0.23 10.48
N ASP A 154 -15.63 -0.86 9.77
CA ASP A 154 -16.94 -1.23 10.31
C ASP A 154 -16.82 -2.23 11.47
N THR A 155 -15.95 -3.23 11.33
CA THR A 155 -15.78 -4.31 12.31
C THR A 155 -15.06 -3.84 13.59
N TYR A 156 -14.02 -3.01 13.44
CA TYR A 156 -13.10 -2.69 14.55
C TYR A 156 -13.08 -1.22 14.97
N GLY A 157 -13.67 -0.30 14.19
CA GLY A 157 -13.52 1.15 14.35
C GLY A 157 -12.11 1.68 14.03
N ALA A 158 -11.22 0.81 13.54
CA ALA A 158 -9.85 1.10 13.15
C ALA A 158 -9.36 0.03 12.17
N VAL A 159 -8.20 0.25 11.55
CA VAL A 159 -7.58 -0.74 10.66
C VAL A 159 -6.37 -1.37 11.35
N PRO A 160 -6.32 -2.71 11.53
CA PRO A 160 -5.14 -3.36 12.07
C PRO A 160 -3.97 -3.32 11.08
N ALA A 161 -2.74 -3.63 11.51
CA ALA A 161 -1.63 -3.71 10.55
C ALA A 161 -1.80 -4.89 9.57
N SER A 162 -2.34 -6.00 10.09
CA SER A 162 -2.72 -7.23 9.39
C SER A 162 -3.82 -7.95 10.19
N VAL A 163 -4.65 -8.76 9.54
CA VAL A 163 -5.68 -9.57 10.24
C VAL A 163 -5.15 -10.93 10.71
N LEU A 164 -4.11 -11.47 10.08
CA LEU A 164 -3.55 -12.76 10.46
C LEU A 164 -2.72 -12.67 11.73
N GLY A 165 -2.07 -11.52 11.96
CA GLY A 165 -1.13 -11.37 13.06
C GLY A 165 0.16 -12.17 12.85
N GLY A 166 1.25 -11.63 13.38
CA GLY A 166 2.59 -12.16 13.20
C GLY A 166 3.00 -13.11 14.32
N ASN A 167 3.70 -14.19 13.95
CA ASN A 167 4.38 -15.07 14.88
C ASN A 167 5.88 -14.92 14.65
N TYR A 168 6.52 -14.18 15.54
CA TYR A 168 7.97 -14.00 15.52
C TYR A 168 8.74 -15.33 15.47
N GLN A 169 8.23 -16.39 16.11
CA GLN A 169 8.84 -17.72 16.07
C GLN A 169 8.69 -18.41 14.70
N ALA A 170 7.58 -18.19 13.98
CA ALA A 170 7.40 -18.72 12.63
C ALA A 170 8.31 -17.97 11.65
N TRP A 171 8.40 -16.65 11.79
CA TRP A 171 9.33 -15.81 11.02
C TRP A 171 10.79 -16.24 11.24
N GLN A 172 11.23 -16.45 12.48
CA GLN A 172 12.59 -16.92 12.78
C GLN A 172 12.94 -18.28 12.13
N LYS A 173 11.92 -19.07 11.77
CA LYS A 173 12.07 -20.38 11.11
C LYS A 173 11.83 -20.32 9.59
N ASN A 174 11.61 -19.13 9.03
CA ASN A 174 11.17 -18.92 7.64
C ASN A 174 9.86 -19.66 7.27
N GLU A 175 8.96 -19.84 8.24
CA GLU A 175 7.66 -20.49 8.05
C GLU A 175 6.54 -19.47 7.75
N HIS A 176 6.75 -18.65 6.71
CA HIS A 176 5.92 -17.48 6.39
C HIS A 176 4.44 -17.78 6.10
N ARG A 177 4.11 -18.98 5.62
CA ARG A 177 2.74 -19.35 5.19
C ARG A 177 1.82 -19.89 6.30
N ARG A 178 2.21 -19.79 7.58
CA ARG A 178 1.34 -20.26 8.68
C ARG A 178 0.11 -19.37 8.80
N THR A 179 -1.09 -19.92 8.93
CA THR A 179 -2.33 -19.12 8.98
C THR A 179 -2.49 -18.30 10.27
N PHE A 180 -2.30 -18.90 11.46
CA PHE A 180 -2.36 -18.21 12.75
C PHE A 180 -1.62 -18.97 13.87
N PRO A 181 -0.89 -18.30 14.80
CA PRO A 181 -0.63 -16.86 14.87
C PRO A 181 0.47 -16.37 13.92
N GLY A 182 0.89 -17.17 12.93
CA GLY A 182 2.09 -16.92 12.13
C GLY A 182 1.90 -16.31 10.75
N GLY A 183 0.82 -15.60 10.52
CA GLY A 183 0.37 -15.33 9.15
C GLY A 183 0.75 -14.01 8.54
N SER A 184 1.31 -13.05 9.27
CA SER A 184 1.84 -11.86 8.61
C SER A 184 3.23 -11.42 9.00
N ASP A 185 4.07 -11.26 7.98
CA ASP A 185 5.43 -10.79 8.07
C ASP A 185 5.88 -10.07 6.80
N THR A 186 6.96 -9.31 6.92
CA THR A 186 7.47 -8.49 5.81
C THR A 186 8.28 -9.26 4.80
N GLY A 187 8.72 -10.48 5.11
CA GLY A 187 9.72 -11.23 4.33
C GLY A 187 11.14 -10.66 4.41
N ILE A 188 11.33 -9.50 5.05
CA ILE A 188 12.62 -8.78 5.07
C ILE A 188 13.09 -8.35 6.46
N GLY A 189 12.39 -8.72 7.55
CA GLY A 189 12.92 -8.50 8.90
C GLY A 189 11.93 -8.27 10.03
N TRP A 190 10.62 -8.22 9.76
CA TRP A 190 9.64 -7.84 10.78
C TRP A 190 8.33 -8.62 10.65
N THR A 191 7.60 -8.76 11.76
CA THR A 191 6.26 -9.35 11.78
C THR A 191 5.23 -8.30 12.14
N TYR A 192 4.09 -8.26 11.45
CA TYR A 192 3.01 -7.33 11.79
C TYR A 192 2.04 -7.93 12.79
N TYR A 193 1.68 -7.16 13.81
CA TYR A 193 0.73 -7.60 14.81
C TYR A 193 -0.70 -7.24 14.42
N ARG A 194 -1.62 -8.05 14.91
CA ARG A 194 -3.06 -7.87 14.74
C ARG A 194 -3.62 -6.88 15.78
N TYR A 195 -3.06 -5.68 15.83
CA TYR A 195 -3.55 -4.59 16.68
C TYR A 195 -3.97 -3.42 15.81
N PRO A 196 -4.93 -2.58 16.27
CA PRO A 196 -5.19 -1.28 15.66
C PRO A 196 -3.88 -0.56 15.38
N HIS A 197 -3.67 -0.20 14.12
CA HIS A 197 -2.40 0.32 13.66
C HIS A 197 -2.59 1.73 13.14
N VAL A 198 -1.88 2.67 13.77
CA VAL A 198 -2.05 4.11 13.49
C VAL A 198 -1.79 4.42 12.02
N ALA A 199 -0.70 3.90 11.45
CA ALA A 199 -0.39 4.17 10.04
C ALA A 199 -1.45 3.56 9.12
N ALA A 200 -1.87 2.31 9.35
CA ALA A 200 -2.87 1.66 8.51
C ALA A 200 -4.23 2.40 8.58
N THR A 201 -4.62 2.84 9.78
CA THR A 201 -5.86 3.61 9.99
C THR A 201 -5.78 4.99 9.35
N ALA A 202 -4.63 5.68 9.45
CA ALA A 202 -4.42 6.98 8.83
C ALA A 202 -4.46 6.89 7.29
N TRP A 203 -3.74 5.92 6.71
CA TRP A 203 -3.76 5.69 5.27
C TRP A 203 -5.12 5.25 4.74
N ALA A 204 -5.88 4.45 5.50
CA ALA A 204 -7.28 4.16 5.19
C ALA A 204 -8.13 5.44 5.19
N GLY A 205 -7.95 6.33 6.18
CA GLY A 205 -8.60 7.64 6.20
C GLY A 205 -8.24 8.50 4.99
N LEU A 206 -6.96 8.55 4.61
CA LEU A 206 -6.51 9.26 3.41
C LEU A 206 -7.16 8.68 2.15
N LEU A 207 -7.21 7.35 2.01
CA LEU A 207 -7.91 6.70 0.90
C LEU A 207 -9.37 7.13 0.83
N LEU A 208 -10.11 7.12 1.94
CA LEU A 208 -11.52 7.50 1.94
C LEU A 208 -11.76 8.99 1.68
N LEU A 209 -10.79 9.86 2.01
CA LEU A 209 -10.80 11.27 1.62
C LEU A 209 -10.41 11.47 0.15
N PHE A 210 -9.54 10.60 -0.38
CA PHE A 210 -9.10 10.60 -1.78
C PHE A 210 -10.23 10.13 -2.69
N GLN A 211 -10.87 9.01 -2.36
CA GLN A 211 -12.10 8.57 -3.00
C GLN A 211 -12.84 7.52 -2.13
N PHE A 212 -14.04 7.88 -1.66
CA PHE A 212 -14.86 7.00 -0.83
C PHE A 212 -15.46 5.81 -1.61
N ASP A 213 -16.01 6.06 -2.80
CA ASP A 213 -16.61 5.05 -3.70
C ASP A 213 -16.46 5.46 -5.18
N ASN A 214 -16.84 4.60 -6.12
CA ASN A 214 -16.76 4.88 -7.57
C ASN A 214 -17.66 6.03 -8.03
N ALA A 215 -18.65 6.46 -7.23
CA ALA A 215 -19.50 7.59 -7.56
C ALA A 215 -18.87 8.94 -7.14
N THR A 216 -17.86 8.89 -6.27
CA THR A 216 -17.15 10.05 -5.75
C THR A 216 -15.97 10.40 -6.65
N GLN A 217 -15.77 11.69 -6.94
CA GLN A 217 -14.59 12.15 -7.67
C GLN A 217 -13.32 11.97 -6.84
N VAL A 218 -12.19 11.75 -7.52
CA VAL A 218 -10.87 11.72 -6.88
C VAL A 218 -10.53 13.12 -6.36
N ASN A 219 -10.19 13.20 -5.08
CA ASN A 219 -9.71 14.40 -4.40
C ASN A 219 -8.19 14.30 -4.22
N GLU A 220 -7.46 14.85 -5.19
CA GLU A 220 -5.98 14.80 -5.20
C GLU A 220 -5.33 15.47 -3.98
N ALA A 221 -6.02 16.41 -3.31
CA ALA A 221 -5.52 17.06 -2.10
C ALA A 221 -5.39 16.10 -0.89
N ALA A 222 -6.00 14.91 -0.95
CA ALA A 222 -5.83 13.87 0.06
C ALA A 222 -4.56 13.03 -0.16
N ASN A 223 -3.86 13.16 -1.30
CA ASN A 223 -2.56 12.52 -1.50
C ASN A 223 -1.51 13.21 -0.61
N PRO A 224 -0.88 12.51 0.35
CA PRO A 224 0.06 13.11 1.30
C PRO A 224 1.37 13.60 0.67
N TYR A 225 1.65 13.24 -0.59
CA TYR A 225 2.82 13.70 -1.33
C TYR A 225 2.55 14.95 -2.18
N PHE A 226 1.29 15.30 -2.39
CA PHE A 226 0.96 16.49 -3.17
C PHE A 226 1.13 17.74 -2.31
N PRO A 227 1.57 18.86 -2.92
CA PRO A 227 1.62 20.11 -2.20
C PRO A 227 0.20 20.48 -1.73
N PRO A 228 0.05 21.04 -0.52
CA PRO A 228 -1.25 21.52 -0.08
C PRO A 228 -1.78 22.55 -1.07
N GLU A 229 -3.10 22.56 -1.28
CA GLU A 229 -3.73 23.59 -2.10
C GLU A 229 -3.32 24.99 -1.61
N PRO A 230 -3.17 25.96 -2.53
CA PRO A 230 -2.82 27.34 -2.20
C PRO A 230 -3.77 27.89 -1.11
N PRO A 231 -3.28 28.84 -0.29
CA PRO A 231 -3.58 28.88 1.13
C PRO A 231 -5.08 28.89 1.41
N LEU A 232 -5.48 28.04 2.36
CA LEU A 232 -6.76 28.11 3.04
C LEU A 232 -7.09 29.59 3.33
N PRO A 233 -8.34 30.03 3.11
CA PRO A 233 -8.75 31.39 3.40
C PRO A 233 -8.24 31.80 4.77
N ARG A 234 -7.66 33.02 4.88
CA ARG A 234 -7.13 33.54 6.15
C ARG A 234 -8.12 33.24 7.27
N LYS A 235 -7.62 32.66 8.37
CA LYS A 235 -8.35 32.43 9.63
C LYS A 235 -9.39 33.55 9.81
N PRO A 236 -10.70 33.25 9.89
CA PRO A 236 -11.66 34.23 10.37
C PRO A 236 -11.12 34.79 11.69
N SER A 237 -11.18 36.11 11.86
CA SER A 237 -10.51 36.81 12.96
C SER A 237 -11.10 36.53 14.34
N VAL A 238 -11.90 35.48 14.52
CA VAL A 238 -12.52 35.13 15.79
C VAL A 238 -12.67 33.62 15.85
N ALA A 239 -12.33 33.03 17.00
CA ALA A 239 -12.44 31.61 17.30
C ALA A 239 -13.91 31.14 17.23
N ASP A 240 -14.37 30.75 16.05
CA ASP A 240 -15.60 29.98 15.90
C ASP A 240 -15.28 28.51 16.18
N LEU A 241 -15.59 28.08 17.41
CA LEU A 241 -15.40 26.70 17.89
C LEU A 241 -16.70 25.89 17.84
N THR A 242 -17.73 26.38 17.14
CA THR A 242 -19.04 25.68 17.06
C THR A 242 -18.94 24.28 16.47
N CYS A 243 -17.94 24.01 15.63
CA CYS A 243 -17.67 22.68 15.05
C CYS A 243 -16.93 21.70 15.96
N MET A 244 -16.33 22.18 17.07
CA MET A 244 -15.58 21.35 18.04
C MET A 244 -16.40 21.01 19.29
N ALA A 245 -17.62 21.52 19.40
CA ALA A 245 -18.58 21.12 20.42
C ALA A 245 -19.42 19.94 19.91
N ARG A 246 -18.92 18.72 20.12
CA ARG A 246 -19.75 17.51 20.22
C ARG A 246 -19.37 16.76 21.48
#